data_AF-A0A7C1TM02-F1
#
_entry.id   AF-A0A7C1TM02-F1
#
_cell.length_a   1.000
_cell.length_b   1.000
_cell.length_c   1.000
_cell.angle_alpha   90.00
_cell.angle_beta   90.00
_cell.angle_gamma   90.00
#
_symmetry.space_group_name_H-M   'P 1'
#
loop_
_entity.id
_entity.type
_entity.pdbx_description
1 polymer ?
#
loop_
_entity_poly.entity_id
_entity_poly.type
_entity_poly.pdbx_seq_one_letter_code
_entity_poly.pdbx_strand_id
1 'polypeptide(L)' 'MDINTLSRVDAAYIAGLVDGEGTITLVRKHRNENRQLALSISNTEYALLEFTRQAVGRGKITRKRTSKSHHTASYT' A
#
# COMPACT_ATOMS: atom_id res chain seq x y z
N MET A 1 -2.46 -14.42 17.60
CA MET A 1 -2.46 -13.45 16.48
C MET A 1 -3.90 -13.34 16.03
N ASP A 2 -4.52 -12.18 16.20
CA ASP A 2 -5.88 -11.97 15.71
C ASP A 2 -5.83 -11.76 14.20
N ILE A 3 -6.50 -12.63 13.46
CA ILE A 3 -6.63 -12.53 12.01
C ILE A 3 -7.80 -11.60 11.72
N ASN A 4 -7.52 -10.45 11.13
CA ASN A 4 -8.57 -9.56 10.63
C ASN A 4 -9.07 -10.09 9.27
N THR A 5 -10.23 -10.73 9.26
CA THR A 5 -10.84 -11.26 8.04
C THR A 5 -11.63 -10.17 7.33
N LEU A 6 -11.23 -9.84 6.10
CA LEU A 6 -11.94 -8.89 5.25
C LEU A 6 -13.29 -9.47 4.78
N SER A 7 -14.27 -8.59 4.58
CA SER A 7 -15.49 -8.96 3.84
C SER A 7 -15.12 -9.37 2.41
N ARG A 8 -15.94 -10.21 1.76
CA ARG A 8 -15.67 -10.62 0.36
C ARG A 8 -15.60 -9.43 -0.59
N VAL A 9 -16.41 -8.40 -0.35
CA VAL A 9 -16.47 -7.19 -1.19
C VAL A 9 -15.19 -6.37 -1.01
N ASP A 10 -14.77 -6.12 0.23
CA ASP A 10 -13.55 -5.37 0.51
C ASP A 10 -12.32 -6.10 0.00
N ALA A 11 -12.27 -7.43 0.19
CA ALA A 11 -11.18 -8.26 -0.32
C ALA A 11 -11.08 -8.20 -1.85
N ALA A 12 -12.22 -8.30 -2.56
CA ALA A 12 -12.24 -8.21 -4.02
C ALA A 12 -11.84 -6.81 -4.53
N TYR A 13 -12.32 -5.75 -3.86
CA TYR A 13 -11.97 -4.38 -4.22
C TYR A 13 -10.48 -4.09 -4.00
N ILE A 14 -9.95 -4.46 -2.82
CA ILE A 14 -8.52 -4.30 -2.50
C ILE A 14 -7.67 -5.14 -3.44
N ALA A 15 -8.10 -6.34 -3.82
CA ALA A 15 -7.38 -7.15 -4.81
C ALA A 15 -7.27 -6.45 -6.16
N GLY A 16 -8.35 -5.83 -6.65
CA GLY A 16 -8.31 -5.03 -7.89
C GLY A 16 -7.41 -3.81 -7.78
N LEU A 17 -7.42 -3.13 -6.62
CA LEU A 17 -6.52 -2.00 -6.36
C LEU A 17 -5.04 -2.44 -6.35
N VAL A 18 -4.74 -3.58 -5.72
CA VAL A 18 -3.39 -4.16 -5.69
C VAL A 18 -2.93 -4.61 -7.07
N ASP A 19 -3.83 -5.14 -7.91
CA ASP A 19 -3.49 -5.55 -9.27
C ASP A 19 -3.21 -4.35 -10.19
N GLY A 20 -3.99 -3.29 -10.07
CA GLY A 20 -3.85 -2.09 -10.92
C GLY A 20 -2.71 -1.15 -10.51
N GLU A 21 -2.49 -0.96 -9.22
CA GLU A 21 -1.54 0.04 -8.69
C GLU A 21 -0.54 -0.52 -7.67
N GLY A 22 -0.75 -1.76 -7.27
CA GLY A 22 0.07 -2.41 -6.27
C GLY A 22 1.35 -2.98 -6.84
N THR A 23 2.24 -3.35 -5.94
CA THR A 23 3.44 -4.12 -6.24
C THR A 23 3.67 -5.11 -5.11
N ILE A 24 3.69 -6.40 -5.45
CA ILE A 24 4.05 -7.48 -4.54
C ILE A 24 5.47 -7.92 -4.88
N THR A 25 6.41 -7.73 -3.96
CA THR A 25 7.82 -8.01 -4.24
C THR A 25 8.59 -8.42 -2.99
N LEU A 26 9.70 -9.12 -3.20
CA LEU A 26 10.67 -9.39 -2.15
C LEU A 26 11.70 -8.26 -2.12
N VAL A 27 11.70 -7.49 -1.03
CA VAL A 27 12.63 -6.37 -0.84
C VAL A 27 13.67 -6.68 0.22
N ARG A 28 14.87 -6.11 0.05
CA ARG A 28 15.89 -6.06 1.11
C ARG A 28 16.00 -4.60 1.58
N LYS A 29 15.45 -4.30 2.76
CA LYS A 29 15.42 -2.93 3.30
C LYS A 29 16.80 -2.48 3.80
N HIS A 30 17.56 -3.40 4.41
CA HIS A 30 18.91 -3.15 4.90
C HIS A 30 19.89 -4.20 4.36
N ARG A 31 21.16 -3.82 4.12
CA ARG A 31 22.18 -4.64 3.43
C ARG A 31 22.33 -6.05 4.02
N ASN A 32 22.22 -6.17 5.35
CA ASN A 32 22.49 -7.40 6.10
C ASN A 32 21.20 -8.13 6.52
N GLU A 33 20.05 -7.78 5.96
CA GLU A 33 18.78 -8.44 6.25
C GLU A 33 18.37 -9.44 5.17
N ASN A 34 17.58 -10.43 5.60
CA ASN A 34 16.87 -11.31 4.69
C ASN A 34 15.81 -10.54 3.90
N ARG A 35 15.47 -11.09 2.73
CA ARG A 35 14.38 -10.52 1.92
C ARG A 35 13.07 -10.61 2.69
N GLN A 36 12.27 -9.56 2.61
CA GLN A 36 10.96 -9.46 3.21
C GLN A 36 9.93 -9.31 2.09
N LEU A 37 8.78 -9.97 2.24
CA LEU A 37 7.64 -9.68 1.38
C LEU A 37 7.16 -8.25 1.66
N ALA A 38 7.02 -7.46 0.60
CA ALA A 38 6.43 -6.15 0.64
C ALA A 38 5.28 -6.07 -0.35
N LEU A 39 4.16 -5.54 0.14
CA LEU A 39 3.07 -5.03 -0.67
C LEU A 39 3.07 -3.52 -0.53
N SER A 40 3.09 -2.81 -1.65
CA SER A 40 2.97 -1.35 -1.71
C SER A 40 1.91 -0.96 -2.71
N ILE A 41 1.11 0.08 -2.42
CA ILE A 41 0.10 0.63 -3.34
C ILE A 41 0.41 2.11 -3.50
N SER A 42 0.58 2.59 -4.74
CA SER A 42 0.93 3.98 -5.01
C SER A 42 -0.25 4.74 -5.59
N ASN A 43 -0.77 5.73 -4.89
CA ASN A 43 -1.92 6.53 -5.37
C ASN A 43 -1.75 8.02 -5.06
N THR A 44 -2.38 8.88 -5.86
CA THR A 44 -2.54 10.32 -5.59
C THR A 44 -3.76 10.62 -4.71
N GLU A 45 -4.73 9.71 -4.69
CA GLU A 45 -5.92 9.78 -3.84
C GLU A 45 -5.64 9.13 -2.48
N TYR A 46 -5.48 9.97 -1.45
CA TYR A 46 -5.15 9.51 -0.10
C TYR A 46 -6.29 8.68 0.52
N ALA A 47 -7.54 8.99 0.21
CA ALA A 47 -8.69 8.31 0.79
C ALA A 47 -8.72 6.80 0.47
N LEU A 48 -8.24 6.39 -0.72
CA LEU A 48 -8.16 4.98 -1.12
C LEU A 48 -7.13 4.21 -0.29
N LEU A 49 -5.98 4.84 0.00
CA LEU A 49 -4.95 4.24 0.83
C LEU A 49 -5.40 4.15 2.29
N GLU A 50 -6.10 5.17 2.80
CA GLU A 50 -6.61 5.15 4.16
C GLU A 50 -7.74 4.12 4.32
N PHE A 51 -8.65 3.99 3.34
CA PHE A 51 -9.62 2.89 3.29
C PHE A 51 -8.92 1.52 3.38
N THR A 52 -7.90 1.29 2.54
CA THR A 52 -7.17 0.02 2.52
C THR A 52 -6.47 -0.25 3.85
N ARG A 53 -5.81 0.76 4.42
CA ARG A 53 -5.10 0.66 5.71
C ARG A 53 -6.07 0.37 6.85
N GLN A 54 -7.24 1.00 6.87
CA GLN A 54 -8.27 0.78 7.88
C GLN A 54 -8.89 -0.61 7.75
N ALA A 55 -9.26 -1.03 6.53
CA ALA A 55 -9.83 -2.34 6.26
C ALA A 55 -8.86 -3.48 6.66
N VAL A 56 -7.59 -3.38 6.26
CA VAL A 56 -6.56 -4.38 6.59
C VAL A 56 -6.14 -4.28 8.06
N GLY A 57 -6.21 -3.08 8.66
CA GLY A 57 -5.79 -2.81 10.04
C GLY A 57 -4.27 -2.78 10.23
N ARG A 58 -3.49 -2.76 9.15
CA ARG A 58 -2.02 -2.78 9.14
C ARG A 58 -1.47 -1.93 7.99
N GLY A 59 -0.16 -1.67 8.04
CA GLY A 59 0.55 -0.87 7.04
C GLY A 59 0.81 0.57 7.48
N LYS A 60 1.59 1.28 6.68
CA LYS A 60 1.97 2.69 6.91
C LYS A 60 1.82 3.43 5.59
N ILE A 61 1.12 4.56 5.63
CA ILE A 61 1.04 5.47 4.49
C ILE A 61 2.13 6.53 4.65
N THR A 62 2.84 6.80 3.57
CA THR A 62 3.93 7.76 3.47
C THR A 62 3.72 8.67 2.27
N ARG A 63 4.13 9.93 2.41
CA ARG A 63 4.08 10.89 1.31
C ARG A 63 5.33 10.76 0.45
N LYS A 64 5.17 10.69 -0.87
CA LYS A 64 6.28 10.78 -1.81
C LYS A 64 6.73 12.23 -1.97
N ARG A 65 8.02 12.42 -2.17
CA ARG A 65 8.58 13.74 -2.48
C ARG A 65 8.00 14.24 -3.80
N THR A 66 7.34 15.39 -3.76
CA THR A 66 6.92 16.11 -4.96
C THR A 66 8.16 16.69 -5.65
N SER A 67 8.44 16.27 -6.88
CA SER A 67 9.65 16.67 -7.62
C SER A 67 9.51 18.00 -8.36
N LYS A 68 8.29 18.38 -8.77
CA LYS A 68 7.98 19.64 -9.45
C LYS A 68 6.72 20.26 -8.87
N SER A 69 6.64 21.58 -8.86
CA SER A 69 5.54 22.34 -8.23
C SER A 69 4.13 22.00 -8.77
N HIS A 70 4.03 21.60 -10.04
CA HIS A 70 2.75 21.25 -10.68
C HIS A 70 2.39 19.76 -10.58
N HIS A 71 3.24 18.92 -9.97
CA HIS A 71 2.91 17.51 -9.77
C HIS A 71 1.98 17.35 -8.58
N THR A 72 0.91 16.58 -8.77
CA THR A 72 0.01 16.16 -7.68
C THR A 72 0.79 15.40 -6.61
N ALA A 73 0.45 15.63 -5.33
CA ALA A 73 1.00 14.84 -4.24
C ALA A 73 0.65 13.36 -4.43
N SER A 74 1.62 12.49 -4.18
CA SER A 74 1.44 11.04 -4.27
C SER A 74 1.88 10.38 -2.96
N TYR A 75 1.30 9.21 -2.68
CA TYR A 75 1.43 8.48 -1.43
C TYR A 75 1.70 7.00 -1.71
N THR A 76 2.27 6.30 -0.72
CA THR A 76 2.44 4.84 -0.70
C THR A 76 2.32 4.32 0.71
#